data_AF-A0AAX1UFF3-F1
#
_entry.id   AF-A0AAX1UFF3-F1
#
_cell.length_a   1.000
_cell.length_b   1.000
_cell.length_c   1.000
_cell.angle_alpha   90.00
_cell.angle_beta   90.00
_cell.angle_gamma   90.00
#
_symmetry.space_group_name_H-M   'P 1'
#
loop_
_entity.id
_entity.type
_entity.pdbx_description
1 polymer ?
#
loop_
_entity_poly.entity_id
_entity_poly.type
_entity_poly.pdbx_seq_one_letter_code
_entity_poly.pdbx_strand_id
1 'polypeptide(L)'
;MDSGKTTIDLFGDCVTLPSGRRGRPSHQWSKSNADKVIMGLALGYKAEEIAQGLHISLPTLRKYYFSELRAASMQRTRFELWRAKVLADEANKGNVGALKELGKIMEKRDRLAAEQALKDQPADAAAEPIGKKEAARRAAAEKAISDPDLTPGVYRTH
;
A
#
# COMPACT_ATOMS: atom_id res chain seq x y z
N MET A 1 -27.09 -25.17 -28.24
CA MET A 1 -26.36 -25.28 -26.96
C MET A 1 -27.19 -24.50 -25.96
N ASP A 2 -27.82 -25.17 -25.01
CA ASP A 2 -28.74 -24.55 -24.05
C ASP A 2 -27.93 -23.74 -23.02
N SER A 3 -27.68 -22.48 -23.35
CA SER A 3 -27.04 -21.51 -22.48
C SER A 3 -27.95 -21.31 -21.27
N GLY A 4 -27.61 -21.96 -20.15
CA GLY A 4 -28.40 -21.96 -18.92
C GLY A 4 -28.89 -20.55 -18.58
N LYS A 5 -30.21 -20.43 -18.35
CA LYS A 5 -30.87 -19.16 -18.01
C LYS A 5 -30.15 -18.53 -16.81
N THR A 6 -29.44 -17.44 -17.07
CA THR A 6 -28.76 -16.67 -16.04
C THR A 6 -29.76 -15.65 -15.49
N THR A 7 -29.98 -15.68 -14.18
CA THR A 7 -30.87 -14.73 -13.49
C THR A 7 -30.05 -13.87 -12.53
N ILE A 8 -30.66 -12.83 -11.99
CA ILE A 8 -30.03 -11.90 -11.04
C ILE A 8 -30.53 -12.23 -9.63
N ASP A 9 -29.61 -12.47 -8.69
CA ASP A 9 -29.90 -12.67 -7.27
C ASP A 9 -30.13 -11.35 -6.52
N LEU A 10 -30.55 -11.40 -5.25
CA LEU A 10 -30.78 -10.27 -4.34
C LEU A 10 -29.61 -9.28 -4.31
N PHE A 11 -28.37 -9.78 -4.43
CA PHE A 11 -27.16 -8.96 -4.40
C PHE A 11 -26.70 -8.48 -5.77
N GLY A 12 -27.54 -8.61 -6.81
CA GLY A 12 -27.21 -8.23 -8.18
C GLY A 12 -26.33 -9.26 -8.91
N ASP A 13 -26.21 -10.49 -8.39
CA ASP A 13 -25.32 -11.50 -8.94
C ASP A 13 -25.94 -12.30 -10.08
N CYS A 14 -25.16 -12.49 -11.14
CA CYS A 14 -25.51 -13.43 -12.20
C CYS A 14 -25.40 -14.87 -11.68
N VAL A 15 -26.54 -15.50 -11.40
CA VAL A 15 -26.64 -16.89 -10.95
C VAL A 15 -27.19 -17.75 -12.07
N THR A 16 -26.57 -18.90 -12.31
CA THR A 16 -27.05 -19.88 -13.27
C THR A 16 -28.18 -20.69 -12.66
N LEU A 17 -29.37 -20.64 -13.27
CA LEU A 17 -30.47 -21.48 -12.85
C LEU A 17 -30.18 -22.96 -13.17
N PRO A 18 -30.71 -23.90 -12.37
CA PRO A 18 -30.56 -25.32 -12.64
C PRO A 18 -31.11 -25.64 -14.04
N SER A 19 -30.29 -26.30 -14.87
CA SER A 19 -30.60 -26.65 -16.26
C SER A 19 -31.56 -27.85 -16.39
N GLY A 20 -32.24 -28.24 -15.30
CA GLY A 20 -33.09 -29.43 -15.24
C GLY A 20 -32.33 -30.77 -15.25
N ARG A 21 -31.01 -30.77 -15.45
CA ARG A 21 -30.16 -31.96 -15.39
C ARG A 21 -29.82 -32.32 -13.94
N ARG A 22 -29.59 -33.60 -13.67
CA ARG A 22 -29.22 -34.09 -12.33
C ARG A 22 -27.86 -33.50 -11.91
N GLY A 23 -27.83 -32.88 -10.72
CA GLY A 23 -26.62 -32.32 -10.11
C GLY A 23 -26.62 -30.79 -10.01
N ARG A 24 -25.78 -30.25 -9.12
CA ARG A 24 -25.57 -28.80 -9.01
C ARG A 24 -24.84 -28.29 -10.25
N PRO A 25 -25.30 -27.22 -10.92
CA PRO A 25 -24.57 -26.61 -12.03
C PRO A 25 -23.13 -26.26 -11.65
N SER A 26 -22.19 -26.44 -12.57
CA SER A 26 -20.81 -26.01 -12.38
C SER A 26 -20.71 -24.48 -12.30
N HIS A 27 -19.80 -23.96 -11.47
CA HIS A 27 -19.51 -22.53 -11.42
C HIS A 27 -19.11 -21.99 -12.79
N GLN A 28 -19.61 -20.81 -13.13
CA GLN A 28 -19.24 -20.09 -14.34
C GLN A 28 -18.57 -18.77 -13.98
N TRP A 29 -17.51 -18.44 -14.71
CA TRP A 29 -16.89 -17.13 -14.58
C TRP A 29 -17.90 -16.05 -15.03
N SER A 30 -17.97 -14.97 -14.27
CA SER A 30 -18.77 -13.79 -14.61
C SER A 30 -18.01 -12.53 -14.23
N LYS A 31 -18.24 -11.45 -14.97
CA LYS A 31 -17.61 -10.15 -14.71
C LYS A 31 -18.01 -9.60 -13.34
N SER A 32 -19.27 -9.74 -12.95
CA SER A 32 -19.76 -9.32 -11.62
C SER A 32 -18.99 -10.01 -10.49
N ASN A 33 -18.84 -11.34 -10.57
CA ASN A 33 -18.08 -12.08 -9.57
C ASN A 33 -16.59 -11.71 -9.60
N ALA A 34 -16.00 -11.48 -10.77
CA ALA A 34 -14.60 -11.03 -10.87
C ALA A 34 -14.39 -9.66 -10.21
N ASP A 35 -15.34 -8.72 -10.36
CA ASP A 35 -15.29 -7.41 -9.72
C ASP A 35 -15.38 -7.52 -8.19
N LYS A 36 -16.19 -8.44 -7.68
CA LYS A 36 -16.24 -8.76 -6.24
C LYS A 36 -14.93 -9.34 -5.73
N VAL A 37 -14.28 -10.24 -6.49
CA VAL A 37 -12.95 -10.75 -6.14
C VAL A 37 -11.93 -9.62 -6.08
N ILE A 38 -11.88 -8.76 -7.10
CA ILE A 38 -10.99 -7.59 -7.14
C ILE A 38 -11.23 -6.67 -5.93
N MET A 39 -12.50 -6.37 -5.63
CA MET A 39 -12.90 -5.55 -4.50
C MET A 39 -12.48 -6.17 -3.17
N GLY A 40 -12.73 -7.48 -3.00
CA GLY A 40 -12.34 -8.23 -1.80
C GLY A 40 -10.84 -8.18 -1.56
N LEU A 41 -10.04 -8.42 -2.62
CA LEU A 41 -8.58 -8.33 -2.54
C LEU A 41 -8.10 -6.92 -2.21
N ALA A 42 -8.73 -5.89 -2.78
CA ALA A 42 -8.40 -4.50 -2.47
C ALA A 42 -8.71 -4.12 -1.01
N LEU A 43 -9.75 -4.70 -0.42
CA LEU A 43 -10.11 -4.50 0.98
C LEU A 43 -9.24 -5.32 1.95
N GLY A 44 -8.44 -6.26 1.43
CA GLY A 44 -7.52 -7.08 2.23
C GLY A 44 -8.13 -8.40 2.72
N TYR A 45 -9.28 -8.82 2.18
CA TYR A 45 -9.85 -10.12 2.51
C TYR A 45 -8.98 -11.27 2.02
N LYS A 46 -8.98 -12.36 2.79
CA LYS A 46 -8.33 -13.61 2.40
C LYS A 46 -9.14 -14.31 1.30
N ALA A 47 -8.46 -15.07 0.46
CA ALA A 47 -9.12 -15.82 -0.62
C ALA A 47 -10.21 -16.78 -0.11
N GLU A 48 -10.08 -17.30 1.11
CA GLU A 48 -11.10 -18.14 1.75
C GLU A 48 -12.38 -17.37 2.07
N GLU A 49 -12.26 -16.16 2.61
CA GLU A 49 -13.40 -15.29 2.93
C GLU A 49 -14.12 -14.86 1.66
N ILE A 50 -13.36 -14.55 0.60
CA ILE A 50 -13.92 -14.21 -0.72
C ILE A 50 -14.66 -15.42 -1.31
N ALA A 51 -14.10 -16.63 -1.22
CA ALA A 51 -14.76 -17.85 -1.71
C ALA A 51 -16.08 -18.11 -0.97
N GLN A 52 -16.08 -17.96 0.36
CA GLN A 52 -17.28 -18.09 1.19
C GLN A 52 -18.36 -17.07 0.81
N GLY A 53 -17.98 -15.80 0.62
CA GLY A 53 -18.90 -14.74 0.20
C GLY A 53 -19.50 -14.95 -1.20
N LEU A 54 -18.82 -15.67 -2.07
CA LEU A 54 -19.30 -16.06 -3.40
C LEU A 54 -19.99 -17.43 -3.42
N HIS A 55 -20.12 -18.10 -2.27
CA HIS A 55 -20.65 -19.47 -2.13
C HIS A 55 -19.96 -20.50 -3.04
N ILE A 56 -18.64 -20.37 -3.21
CA ILE A 56 -17.82 -21.33 -3.96
C ILE A 56 -16.70 -21.91 -3.09
N SER A 57 -16.15 -23.05 -3.49
CA SER A 57 -14.98 -23.61 -2.82
C SER A 57 -13.71 -22.84 -3.17
N LEU A 58 -12.72 -22.81 -2.28
CA LEU A 58 -11.42 -22.19 -2.53
C LEU A 58 -10.72 -22.72 -3.81
N PRO A 59 -10.72 -24.04 -4.12
CA PRO A 59 -10.18 -24.54 -5.38
C PRO A 59 -10.91 -23.97 -6.61
N THR A 60 -12.23 -23.76 -6.51
CA THR A 60 -13.02 -23.14 -7.59
C THR A 60 -12.61 -21.68 -7.77
N LEU A 61 -12.45 -20.92 -6.68
CA LEU A 61 -11.96 -19.53 -6.76
C LEU A 61 -10.58 -19.47 -7.44
N ARG A 62 -9.64 -20.31 -7.00
CA ARG A 62 -8.28 -20.38 -7.58
C ARG A 62 -8.28 -20.79 -9.05
N LYS A 63 -9.21 -21.64 -9.48
CA LYS A 63 -9.33 -22.09 -10.87
C LYS A 63 -9.87 -20.99 -11.79
N TYR A 64 -10.95 -20.32 -11.39
CA TYR A 64 -11.66 -19.38 -12.28
C TYR A 64 -11.18 -17.93 -12.17
N TYR A 65 -10.57 -17.53 -11.06
CA TYR A 65 -10.13 -16.14 -10.79
C TYR A 65 -8.63 -16.05 -10.49
N PHE A 66 -7.85 -16.95 -11.08
CA PHE A 66 -6.41 -17.03 -10.87
C PHE A 66 -5.69 -15.71 -11.19
N SER A 67 -6.08 -15.07 -12.29
CA SER A 67 -5.52 -13.79 -12.76
C SER A 67 -5.67 -12.68 -11.73
N GLU A 68 -6.86 -12.57 -11.14
CA GLU A 68 -7.25 -11.56 -10.17
C GLU A 68 -6.47 -11.77 -8.87
N LEU A 69 -6.38 -13.03 -8.42
CA LEU A 69 -5.60 -13.42 -7.25
C LEU A 69 -4.09 -13.14 -7.42
N ARG A 70 -3.53 -13.40 -8.61
CA ARG A 70 -2.12 -13.08 -8.90
C ARG A 70 -1.84 -11.58 -8.84
N ALA A 71 -2.82 -10.76 -9.19
CA ALA A 71 -2.76 -9.32 -9.15
C ALA A 71 -3.17 -8.72 -7.79
N ALA A 72 -3.26 -9.50 -6.71
CA ALA A 72 -3.74 -9.05 -5.40
C ALA A 72 -3.02 -7.79 -4.87
N SER A 73 -1.69 -7.73 -5.00
CA SER A 73 -0.87 -6.61 -4.51
C SER A 73 -1.23 -5.27 -5.17
N MET A 74 -1.63 -5.28 -6.45
CA MET A 74 -2.02 -4.06 -7.16
C MET A 74 -3.48 -3.67 -6.92
N GLN A 75 -4.36 -4.60 -6.51
CA GLN A 75 -5.79 -4.30 -6.38
C GLN A 75 -6.05 -3.21 -5.34
N ARG A 76 -5.26 -3.18 -4.26
CA ARG A 76 -5.36 -2.13 -3.24
C ARG A 76 -5.18 -0.74 -3.85
N THR A 77 -4.10 -0.53 -4.59
CA THR A 77 -3.81 0.74 -5.24
C THR A 77 -4.87 1.08 -6.28
N ARG A 78 -5.29 0.10 -7.09
CA ARG A 78 -6.35 0.30 -8.10
C ARG A 78 -7.66 0.79 -7.47
N PHE A 79 -8.05 0.21 -6.34
CA PHE A 79 -9.26 0.59 -5.62
C PHE A 79 -9.16 2.00 -5.02
N GLU A 80 -8.01 2.35 -4.44
CA GLU A 80 -7.79 3.70 -3.90
C GLU A 80 -7.84 4.77 -5.00
N LEU A 81 -7.26 4.50 -6.17
CA LEU A 81 -7.34 5.38 -7.35
C LEU A 81 -8.78 5.51 -7.86
N TRP A 82 -9.51 4.39 -7.98
CA TRP A 82 -10.91 4.40 -8.38
C TRP A 82 -11.78 5.19 -7.40
N ARG A 83 -11.59 4.99 -6.08
CA ARG A 83 -12.30 5.75 -5.05
C ARG A 83 -12.01 7.25 -5.15
N ALA A 84 -10.75 7.63 -5.34
CA ALA A 84 -10.36 9.04 -5.51
C ALA A 84 -11.03 9.65 -6.75
N LYS A 85 -11.09 8.91 -7.87
CA LYS A 85 -11.82 9.34 -9.07
C LYS A 85 -13.30 9.59 -8.78
N VAL A 86 -13.99 8.62 -8.17
CA VAL A 86 -15.42 8.75 -7.86
C VAL A 86 -15.68 9.96 -6.95
N LEU A 87 -14.82 10.18 -5.96
CA LEU A 87 -14.92 11.35 -5.09
C LEU A 87 -14.66 12.66 -5.85
N ALA A 88 -13.70 12.69 -6.78
CA ALA A 88 -13.45 13.87 -7.61
C ALA A 88 -14.65 14.18 -8.52
N ASP A 89 -15.25 13.15 -9.13
CA ASP A 89 -16.43 13.29 -9.98
C ASP A 89 -17.64 13.84 -9.17
N GLU A 90 -17.83 13.38 -7.93
CA GLU A 90 -18.87 13.91 -7.03
C GLU A 90 -18.55 15.32 -6.51
N ALA A 91 -17.28 15.61 -6.23
CA ALA A 91 -16.82 16.94 -5.82
C ALA A 91 -17.08 17.97 -6.93
N ASN A 92 -16.84 17.61 -8.20
CA ASN A 92 -17.13 18.46 -9.35
C ASN A 92 -18.62 18.80 -9.50
N LYS A 93 -19.52 17.96 -8.95
CA LYS A 93 -20.96 18.24 -8.88
C LYS A 93 -21.34 19.17 -7.72
N GLY A 94 -20.37 19.66 -6.94
CA GLY A 94 -20.58 20.53 -5.78
C GLY A 94 -20.81 19.78 -4.47
N ASN A 95 -20.54 18.47 -4.40
CA ASN A 95 -20.67 17.72 -3.16
C ASN A 95 -19.53 18.06 -2.19
N VAL A 96 -19.83 18.93 -1.20
CA VAL A 96 -18.86 19.36 -0.16
C VAL A 96 -18.36 18.18 0.69
N GLY A 97 -19.17 17.13 0.87
CA GLY A 97 -18.74 15.91 1.55
C GLY A 97 -17.61 15.20 0.80
N ALA A 98 -17.74 15.10 -0.53
CA ALA A 98 -16.71 14.51 -1.38
C ALA A 98 -15.41 15.32 -1.38
N LEU A 99 -15.50 16.66 -1.39
CA LEU A 99 -14.33 17.55 -1.27
C LEU A 99 -13.57 17.32 0.05
N LYS A 100 -14.29 17.20 1.17
CA LYS A 100 -13.67 16.93 2.48
C LYS A 100 -12.98 15.57 2.53
N GLU A 101 -13.64 14.53 1.99
CA GLU A 101 -13.04 13.18 1.93
C GLU A 101 -11.81 13.13 1.02
N LEU A 102 -11.81 13.87 -0.10
CA LEU A 102 -10.64 13.98 -0.97
C LEU A 102 -9.48 14.66 -0.23
N GLY A 103 -9.74 15.73 0.52
CA GLY A 103 -8.74 16.39 1.38
C GLY A 103 -8.11 15.42 2.39
N LYS A 104 -8.91 14.60 3.07
CA LYS A 104 -8.40 13.56 4.00
C LYS A 104 -7.51 12.53 3.31
N ILE A 105 -7.84 12.16 2.07
CA ILE A 105 -7.01 11.23 1.28
C ILE A 105 -5.65 11.87 0.97
N MET A 106 -5.64 13.16 0.57
CA MET A 106 -4.41 13.91 0.29
C MET A 106 -3.54 14.04 1.55
N GLU A 107 -4.11 14.50 2.66
CA GLU A 107 -3.39 14.63 3.94
C GLU A 107 -2.76 13.30 4.39
N LYS A 108 -3.48 12.19 4.22
CA LYS A 108 -2.96 10.85 4.54
C LYS A 108 -1.79 10.46 3.62
N ARG A 109 -1.83 10.84 2.34
CA ARG A 109 -0.74 10.57 1.39
C ARG A 109 0.48 11.44 1.68
N ASP A 110 0.28 12.72 1.97
CA ASP A 110 1.35 13.65 2.34
C ASP A 110 2.05 13.20 3.62
N ARG A 111 1.29 12.74 4.62
CA ARG A 111 1.84 12.14 5.83
C ARG A 111 2.67 10.90 5.54
N LEU A 112 2.15 9.97 4.72
CA LEU A 112 2.89 8.77 4.34
C LEU A 112 4.18 9.11 3.58
N ALA A 113 4.13 10.09 2.68
CA ALA A 113 5.30 10.56 1.96
C ALA A 113 6.35 11.19 2.89
N ALA A 114 5.92 11.98 3.87
CA ALA A 114 6.80 12.55 4.89
C ALA A 114 7.44 11.46 5.78
N GLU A 115 6.66 10.45 6.20
CA GLU A 115 7.16 9.30 6.96
C GLU A 115 8.17 8.47 6.15
N GLN A 116 7.95 8.31 4.85
CA GLN A 116 8.90 7.64 3.95
C GLN A 116 10.17 8.47 3.75
N ALA A 117 10.05 9.76 3.48
CA ALA A 117 11.20 10.66 3.36
C ALA A 117 12.08 10.68 4.62
N LEU A 118 11.48 10.57 5.81
CA LEU A 118 12.23 10.46 7.06
C LEU A 118 12.94 9.10 7.23
N LYS A 119 12.33 8.00 6.74
CA LYS A 119 12.98 6.67 6.73
C LYS A 119 14.11 6.58 5.71
N ASP A 120 13.95 7.25 4.57
CA ASP A 120 14.90 7.23 3.46
C ASP A 120 16.02 8.27 3.65
N GLN A 121 15.90 9.19 4.62
CA GLN A 121 17.03 10.00 5.04
C GLN A 121 18.12 9.04 5.54
N PRO A 122 19.32 9.06 4.93
CA PRO A 122 20.44 8.35 5.50
C PRO A 122 20.58 8.88 6.93
N ALA A 123 20.72 7.99 7.90
CA ALA A 123 21.15 8.42 9.22
C ALA A 123 22.47 9.16 9.00
N ASP A 124 22.43 10.50 9.01
CA ASP A 124 23.62 11.33 9.03
C ASP A 124 24.49 10.71 10.09
N ALA A 125 25.64 10.17 9.62
CA ALA A 125 26.49 9.23 10.30
C ALA A 125 26.30 9.38 11.80
N ALA A 126 25.54 8.46 12.42
CA ALA A 126 25.46 8.39 13.87
C ALA A 126 26.91 8.31 14.30
N ALA A 127 27.46 9.45 14.73
CA ALA A 127 28.87 9.58 14.99
C ALA A 127 29.16 8.43 15.94
N GLU A 128 30.00 7.48 15.49
CA GLU A 128 30.37 6.35 16.32
C GLU A 128 30.69 6.92 17.69
N PRO A 129 30.12 6.39 18.80
CA PRO A 129 30.31 6.99 20.10
C PRO A 129 31.81 6.94 20.42
N ILE A 130 32.51 8.01 20.06
CA ILE A 130 33.93 8.19 20.30
C ILE A 130 34.05 8.17 21.81
N GLY A 131 34.68 7.12 22.33
CA GLY A 131 34.85 6.95 23.77
C GLY A 131 35.42 8.24 24.36
N LYS A 132 34.94 8.65 25.54
CA LYS A 132 35.25 9.96 26.17
C LYS A 132 36.73 10.38 26.11
N LYS A 133 37.66 9.41 26.06
CA LYS A 133 39.10 9.63 25.91
C LYS A 133 39.53 10.14 24.53
N GLU A 134 38.96 9.62 23.46
CA GLU A 134 39.29 10.07 22.11
C GLU A 134 38.64 11.43 21.77
N ALA A 135 37.44 11.69 22.31
CA ALA A 135 36.79 12.99 22.19
C ALA A 135 37.60 14.09 22.89
N ALA A 136 38.15 13.80 24.08
CA ALA A 136 39.05 14.71 24.79
C ALA A 136 40.36 14.95 24.03
N ARG A 137 40.92 13.91 23.38
CA ARG A 137 42.17 14.02 22.62
C ARG A 137 41.98 14.84 21.33
N ARG A 138 40.86 14.67 20.63
CA ARG A 138 40.52 15.48 19.45
C ARG A 138 40.24 16.94 19.84
N ALA A 139 39.47 17.18 20.90
CA ALA A 139 39.23 18.54 21.39
C ALA A 139 40.52 19.25 21.87
N ALA A 140 41.46 18.50 22.44
CA ALA A 140 42.77 19.04 22.81
C ALA A 140 43.65 19.34 21.58
N ALA A 141 43.63 18.49 20.56
CA ALA A 141 44.36 18.71 19.31
C ALA A 141 43.80 19.92 18.54
N GLU A 142 42.48 20.09 18.53
CA GLU A 142 41.80 21.20 17.86
C GLU A 142 42.06 22.54 18.57
N LYS A 143 42.10 22.55 19.91
CA LYS A 143 42.54 23.73 20.69
C LYS A 143 44.02 24.07 20.50
N ALA A 144 44.90 23.07 20.37
CA ALA A 144 46.33 23.31 20.15
C ALA A 144 46.62 23.93 18.78
N ILE A 145 45.75 23.71 17.79
CA ILE A 145 45.86 24.31 16.46
C ILE A 145 45.39 25.78 16.46
N SER A 146 44.48 26.17 17.37
CA SER A 146 43.94 27.53 17.44
C SER A 146 44.69 28.49 18.36
N ASP A 147 45.66 28.01 19.14
CA ASP A 147 46.36 28.81 20.15
C ASP A 147 47.81 29.12 19.69
N PRO A 148 48.14 30.36 19.28
CA PRO A 148 49.44 30.69 18.70
C PRO A 148 50.61 30.67 19.71
N ASP A 149 50.34 30.55 21.01
CA ASP A 149 51.35 30.66 22.08
C ASP A 149 52.03 29.32 22.44
N LEU A 150 51.66 28.21 21.78
CA LEU A 150 52.20 26.86 22.02
C LEU A 150 53.21 26.38 20.96
N THR A 151 53.64 27.25 20.05
CA THR A 151 54.76 26.92 19.15
C THR A 151 56.08 27.10 19.89
N PRO A 152 56.92 26.06 20.06
CA PRO A 152 58.20 26.22 20.76
C PRO A 152 59.05 27.23 19.98
N GLY A 153 59.39 28.33 20.65
CA GLY A 153 60.14 29.45 20.10
C GLY A 153 61.43 28.96 19.43
N VAL A 154 61.60 29.34 18.17
CA VAL A 154 62.84 29.12 17.43
C VAL A 154 63.91 30.02 18.07
N TYR A 155 64.74 29.46 18.94
CA TYR A 155 65.87 30.19 19.51
C TYR A 155 66.85 30.56 18.39
N ARG A 156 66.96 31.86 18.09
CA ARG A 156 67.96 32.43 17.19
C ARG A 156 69.29 32.46 17.95
N THR A 157 70.23 31.60 17.59
CA THR A 157 71.60 31.66 18.11
C THR A 157 72.36 32.79 17.42
N HIS A 158 73.04 33.63 18.20
CA HIS A 158 73.94 34.69 17.74
C HIS A 158 75.21 34.13 17.10
#